data_AF-A0A9X8E992-F1
#
_entry.id   AF-A0A9X8E992-F1
#
_cell.length_a   1.000
_cell.length_b   1.000
_cell.length_c   1.000
_cell.angle_alpha   90.00
_cell.angle_beta   90.00
_cell.angle_gamma   90.00
#
_symmetry.space_group_name_H-M   'P 1'
#
loop_
_entity.id
_entity.type
_entity.pdbx_description
1 polymer ?
#
loop_
_entity_poly.entity_id
_entity_poly.type
_entity_poly.pdbx_seq_one_letter_code
_entity_poly.pdbx_strand_id
1 'polypeptide(L)'
;MEEVFARLVGTMEHMQQMIQQLLEAQTQAQAQALANQQAQQENQLKAQQDMQAALLQCVSSNGDQGRSQLRDTERRVEGLSMPAYHGHLNESIGLYIHRVKTFFAAKYLKYETDEAVEARCLAMVVANPQGQALRGIKS
;
A
#
# COMPACT_ATOMS: atom_id res chain seq x y z
N MET A 1 -4.14 50.68 -50.74
CA MET A 1 -5.27 50.00 -50.05
C MET A 1 -5.01 48.49 -49.97
N GLU A 2 -4.51 47.87 -51.04
CA GLU A 2 -4.19 46.42 -51.09
C GLU A 2 -3.10 45.96 -50.10
N GLU A 3 -2.02 46.72 -49.89
CA GLU A 3 -0.96 46.33 -48.94
C GLU A 3 -1.43 46.25 -47.48
N VAL A 4 -2.38 47.11 -47.09
CA VAL A 4 -2.95 47.10 -45.74
C VAL A 4 -3.82 45.85 -45.54
N PHE A 5 -4.54 45.46 -46.59
CA PHE A 5 -5.36 44.25 -46.59
C PHE A 5 -4.51 42.98 -46.59
N ALA A 6 -3.43 42.94 -47.38
CA ALA A 6 -2.48 41.83 -47.41
C ALA A 6 -1.77 41.65 -46.06
N ARG A 7 -1.37 42.76 -45.40
CA ARG A 7 -0.81 42.71 -44.03
C ARG A 7 -1.83 42.19 -43.01
N LEU A 8 -3.09 42.63 -43.10
CA LEU A 8 -4.14 42.19 -42.19
C LEU A 8 -4.40 40.69 -42.35
N VAL A 9 -4.55 40.20 -43.58
CA VAL A 9 -4.75 38.78 -43.87
C VAL A 9 -3.57 37.95 -43.36
N GLY A 10 -2.33 38.38 -43.63
CA GLY A 10 -1.14 37.68 -43.13
C GLY A 10 -1.05 37.61 -41.60
N THR A 11 -1.48 38.65 -40.88
CA THR A 11 -1.56 38.59 -39.40
C THR A 11 -2.64 37.66 -38.90
N MET A 12 -3.77 37.53 -39.60
CA MET A 12 -4.85 36.61 -39.22
C MET A 12 -4.46 35.16 -39.48
N GLU A 13 -3.81 34.87 -40.61
CA GLU A 13 -3.28 33.54 -40.92
C GLU A 13 -2.23 33.11 -39.88
N HIS A 14 -1.34 34.02 -39.49
CA HIS A 14 -0.36 33.74 -38.46
C HIS A 14 -0.99 33.47 -37.08
N MET A 15 -1.99 34.27 -36.71
CA MET A 15 -2.71 34.08 -35.45
C MET A 15 -3.49 32.76 -35.44
N GLN A 16 -4.09 32.38 -36.57
CA GLN A 16 -4.79 31.12 -36.73
C GLN A 16 -3.84 29.92 -36.58
N GLN A 17 -2.66 29.96 -37.18
CA GLN A 17 -1.64 28.92 -37.02
C GLN A 17 -1.19 28.77 -35.55
N MET A 18 -1.04 29.89 -34.84
CA MET A 18 -0.63 29.86 -33.44
C MET A 18 -1.70 29.23 -32.54
N ILE A 19 -2.98 29.55 -32.77
CA ILE A 19 -4.09 28.94 -32.04
C ILE A 19 -4.16 27.44 -32.32
N GLN A 20 -3.93 27.02 -33.57
CA GLN A 20 -3.94 25.61 -33.95
C GLN A 20 -2.83 24.84 -33.23
N GLN A 21 -1.60 25.36 -33.24
CA GLN A 21 -0.48 24.75 -32.52
C GLN A 21 -0.73 24.68 -31.01
N LEU A 22 -1.31 25.71 -30.41
CA LEU A 22 -1.61 25.72 -28.98
C LEU A 22 -2.63 24.64 -28.63
N LEU A 23 -3.65 24.46 -29.47
CA LEU A 23 -4.68 23.44 -29.28
C LEU A 23 -4.10 22.02 -29.42
N GLU A 24 -3.25 21.79 -30.41
CA GLU A 24 -2.57 20.50 -30.60
C GLU A 24 -1.63 20.20 -29.42
N ALA A 25 -0.84 21.18 -28.97
CA ALA A 25 0.05 21.03 -27.81
C ALA A 25 -0.73 20.72 -26.53
N GLN A 26 -1.86 21.40 -26.31
CA GLN A 26 -2.75 21.12 -25.17
C GLN A 26 -3.32 19.70 -25.22
N THR A 27 -3.78 19.28 -26.41
CA THR A 27 -4.35 17.95 -26.63
C THR A 27 -3.30 16.85 -26.37
N GLN A 28 -2.08 17.04 -26.89
CA GLN A 28 -0.98 16.10 -26.71
C GLN A 28 -0.54 16.02 -25.24
N ALA A 29 -0.44 17.16 -24.55
CA ALA A 29 -0.09 17.17 -23.12
C ALA A 29 -1.15 16.44 -22.28
N GLN A 30 -2.43 16.61 -22.59
CA GLN A 30 -3.51 15.94 -21.87
C GLN A 30 -3.53 14.43 -22.11
N ALA A 31 -3.30 13.99 -23.36
CA ALA A 31 -3.18 12.57 -23.70
C ALA A 31 -1.99 11.91 -22.98
N GLN A 32 -0.84 12.60 -22.94
CA GLN A 32 0.36 12.07 -22.28
C GLN A 32 0.21 12.02 -20.76
N ALA A 33 -0.47 13.00 -20.14
CA ALA A 33 -0.80 12.97 -18.73
C ALA A 33 -1.69 11.77 -18.37
N LEU A 34 -2.69 11.46 -19.21
CA LEU A 34 -3.58 10.32 -18.99
C LEU A 34 -2.84 8.98 -19.14
N ALA A 35 -2.01 8.84 -20.17
CA ALA A 35 -1.18 7.66 -20.37
C ALA A 35 -0.21 7.41 -19.20
N ASN A 36 0.43 8.47 -18.70
CA ASN A 36 1.31 8.38 -17.53
C ASN A 36 0.54 7.97 -16.28
N GLN A 37 -0.65 8.53 -16.06
CA GLN A 37 -1.49 8.17 -14.92
C GLN A 37 -1.87 6.67 -14.98
N GLN A 38 -2.25 6.19 -16.16
CA GLN A 38 -2.62 4.79 -16.35
C GLN A 38 -1.44 3.84 -16.14
N ALA A 39 -0.28 4.16 -16.69
CA ALA A 39 0.95 3.37 -16.48
C ALA A 39 1.35 3.33 -14.99
N GLN A 40 1.18 4.44 -14.27
CA GLN A 40 1.49 4.51 -12.84
C GLN A 40 0.50 3.69 -12.00
N GLN A 41 -0.77 3.63 -12.40
CA GLN A 41 -1.78 2.80 -11.75
C GLN A 41 -1.50 1.30 -11.98
N GLU A 42 -1.16 0.93 -13.22
CA GLU A 42 -0.83 -0.46 -13.57
C GLU A 42 0.42 -0.96 -12.84
N ASN A 43 1.44 -0.11 -12.72
CA ASN A 43 2.67 -0.45 -11.99
C ASN A 43 2.40 -0.70 -10.50
N GLN A 44 1.57 0.14 -9.86
CA GLN A 44 1.14 -0.08 -8.47
C GLN A 44 0.35 -1.39 -8.31
N LEU A 45 -0.56 -1.69 -9.23
CA LEU A 45 -1.34 -2.93 -9.19
C LEU A 45 -0.43 -4.16 -9.35
N LYS A 46 0.54 -4.07 -10.27
CA LYS A 46 1.50 -5.15 -10.52
C LYS A 46 2.43 -5.37 -9.33
N ALA A 47 2.92 -4.31 -8.69
CA ALA A 47 3.71 -4.41 -7.46
C ALA A 47 2.90 -5.06 -6.31
N GLN A 48 1.60 -4.76 -6.21
CA GLN A 48 0.73 -5.39 -5.23
C GLN A 48 0.50 -6.88 -5.52
N GLN A 49 0.32 -7.26 -6.78
CA GLN A 49 0.22 -8.66 -7.19
C GLN A 49 1.51 -9.44 -6.91
N ASP A 50 2.67 -8.85 -7.23
CA ASP A 50 3.98 -9.48 -6.99
C ASP A 50 4.19 -9.74 -5.50
N MET A 51 3.83 -8.77 -4.65
CA MET A 51 3.86 -8.94 -3.19
C MET A 51 2.93 -10.08 -2.72
N GLN A 52 1.74 -10.21 -3.29
CA GLN A 52 0.82 -11.31 -2.98
C GLN A 52 1.37 -12.67 -3.45
N ALA A 53 1.98 -12.72 -4.64
CA ALA A 53 2.61 -13.93 -5.17
C ALA A 53 3.81 -14.36 -4.32
N ALA A 54 4.64 -13.43 -3.86
CA ALA A 54 5.75 -13.69 -2.96
C ALA A 54 5.27 -14.25 -1.61
N LEU A 55 4.20 -13.68 -1.03
CA LEU A 55 3.58 -14.20 0.19
C LEU A 55 3.06 -15.64 0.02
N LEU A 56 2.43 -15.95 -1.11
CA LEU A 56 1.96 -17.31 -1.44
C LEU A 56 3.12 -18.30 -1.64
N GLN A 57 4.25 -17.87 -2.21
CA GLN A 57 5.46 -18.69 -2.32
C GLN A 57 6.07 -19.00 -0.95
N CYS A 58 6.18 -18.02 -0.05
CA CYS A 58 6.66 -18.25 1.32
C CYS A 58 5.78 -19.24 2.09
N VAL A 59 4.46 -19.23 1.86
CA VAL A 59 3.53 -20.19 2.45
C VAL A 59 3.70 -21.59 1.85
N SER A 60 3.95 -21.69 0.54
CA SER A 60 4.12 -22.99 -0.14
C SER A 60 5.46 -23.67 0.21
N SER A 61 6.55 -22.90 0.34
CA SER A 61 7.86 -23.43 0.78
C SER A 61 7.92 -23.81 2.26
N ASN A 62 6.99 -23.30 3.08
CA ASN A 62 6.88 -23.66 4.50
C ASN A 62 5.99 -24.90 4.77
N GLY A 63 5.60 -25.62 3.71
CA GLY A 63 4.70 -26.77 3.79
C GLY A 63 5.23 -27.99 4.54
N ASP A 64 6.55 -28.19 4.70
CA ASP A 64 7.02 -29.50 5.17
C ASP A 64 8.20 -29.54 6.18
N GLN A 65 8.81 -28.41 6.61
CA GLN A 65 10.01 -28.54 7.47
C GLN A 65 10.31 -27.45 8.52
N GLY A 66 9.35 -26.59 8.89
CA GLY A 66 9.60 -25.48 9.83
C GLY A 66 8.92 -25.53 11.19
N ARG A 67 8.04 -26.51 11.46
CA ARG A 67 7.02 -26.35 12.52
C ARG A 67 7.44 -26.77 13.94
N SER A 68 8.66 -27.30 14.12
CA SER A 68 9.09 -27.87 15.42
C SER A 68 10.31 -27.23 16.07
N GLN A 69 11.24 -26.58 15.35
CA GLN A 69 12.44 -26.04 16.01
C GLN A 69 12.29 -24.63 16.60
N LEU A 70 11.41 -23.77 16.06
CA LEU A 70 11.29 -22.38 16.54
C LEU A 70 10.25 -22.18 17.66
N ARG A 71 9.75 -23.27 18.25
CA ARG A 71 8.85 -23.23 19.41
C ARG A 71 9.56 -23.31 20.76
N ASP A 72 10.88 -23.49 20.77
CA ASP A 72 11.64 -23.65 22.01
C ASP A 72 12.06 -22.33 22.65
N THR A 73 12.10 -21.23 21.89
CA THR A 73 12.53 -19.91 22.40
C THR A 73 11.38 -19.03 22.87
N GLU A 74 10.14 -19.32 22.48
CA GLU A 74 8.96 -18.60 22.97
C GLU A 74 8.41 -19.26 24.22
N ARG A 75 8.65 -18.62 25.38
CA ARG A 75 8.04 -19.00 26.65
C ARG A 75 6.52 -19.00 26.47
N ARG A 76 5.90 -20.19 26.47
CA ARG A 76 4.44 -20.33 26.50
C ARG A 76 3.93 -19.84 27.85
N VAL A 77 3.52 -18.58 27.91
CA VAL A 77 2.85 -18.05 29.10
C VAL A 77 1.36 -18.31 28.94
N GLU A 78 0.84 -19.31 29.65
CA GLU A 78 -0.60 -19.59 29.71
C GLU A 78 -1.32 -18.34 30.25
N GLY A 79 -2.41 -17.93 29.58
CA GLY A 79 -3.23 -16.78 29.99
C GLY A 79 -2.90 -15.42 29.36
N LEU A 80 -1.86 -15.31 28.52
CA LEU A 80 -1.57 -14.08 27.76
C LEU A 80 -1.93 -14.26 26.28
N SER A 81 -3.02 -13.60 25.86
CA SER A 81 -3.43 -13.50 24.46
C SER A 81 -2.97 -12.17 23.84
N MET A 82 -2.84 -12.14 22.52
CA MET A 82 -2.52 -10.89 21.81
C MET A 82 -3.67 -9.90 22.00
N PRO A 83 -3.41 -8.67 22.47
CA PRO A 83 -4.44 -7.64 22.58
C PRO A 83 -5.07 -7.37 21.22
N ALA A 84 -6.40 -7.27 21.16
CA ALA A 84 -7.16 -6.87 19.98
C ALA A 84 -7.53 -5.38 20.05
N TYR A 85 -7.58 -4.73 18.89
CA TYR A 85 -8.08 -3.37 18.73
C TYR A 85 -9.26 -3.41 17.75
N HIS A 86 -10.42 -2.92 18.19
CA HIS A 86 -11.66 -2.97 17.41
C HIS A 86 -12.01 -1.59 16.82
N GLY A 87 -11.28 -0.53 17.20
CA GLY A 87 -11.48 0.81 16.67
C GLY A 87 -12.74 1.49 17.21
N HIS A 88 -13.24 1.04 18.37
CA HIS A 88 -14.37 1.71 19.01
C HIS A 88 -13.95 3.07 19.57
N LEU A 89 -14.84 4.05 19.56
CA LEU A 89 -14.61 5.39 20.13
C LEU A 89 -14.23 5.37 21.62
N ASN A 90 -14.60 4.31 22.34
CA ASN A 90 -14.25 4.08 23.75
C ASN A 90 -12.96 3.27 23.94
N GLU A 91 -12.29 2.86 22.87
CA GLU A 91 -10.99 2.20 22.94
C GLU A 91 -9.87 3.22 22.74
N SER A 92 -9.00 3.34 23.75
CA SER A 92 -7.80 4.16 23.62
C SER A 92 -6.74 3.41 22.82
N ILE A 93 -6.37 3.97 21.67
CA ILE A 93 -5.23 3.50 20.87
C ILE A 93 -3.94 3.45 21.71
N GLY A 94 -3.74 4.42 22.61
CA GLY A 94 -2.59 4.44 23.51
C GLY A 94 -2.57 3.25 24.47
N LEU A 95 -3.75 2.87 25.00
CA LEU A 95 -3.89 1.71 25.88
C LEU A 95 -3.68 0.39 25.12
N TYR A 96 -4.12 0.33 23.87
CA TYR A 96 -3.85 -0.81 22.99
C TYR A 96 -2.35 -1.00 22.74
N ILE A 97 -1.65 0.05 22.32
CA ILE A 97 -0.20 0.03 22.09
C ILE A 97 0.53 -0.39 23.38
N HIS A 98 0.12 0.13 24.53
CA HIS A 98 0.71 -0.25 25.82
C HIS A 98 0.56 -1.75 26.07
N ARG A 99 -0.65 -2.31 25.92
CA ARG A 99 -0.91 -3.75 26.10
C ARG A 99 -0.08 -4.62 25.14
N VAL A 100 0.08 -4.20 23.89
CA VAL A 100 0.90 -4.90 22.89
C VAL A 100 2.37 -4.89 23.29
N LYS A 101 2.90 -3.75 23.75
CA LYS A 101 4.27 -3.66 24.28
C LYS A 101 4.46 -4.58 25.49
N THR A 102 3.52 -4.59 26.43
CA THR A 102 3.55 -5.50 27.59
C THR A 102 3.50 -6.97 27.17
N PHE A 103 2.72 -7.31 26.15
CA PHE A 103 2.63 -8.66 25.60
C PHE A 103 3.97 -9.13 25.01
N PHE A 104 4.64 -8.28 24.22
CA PHE A 104 5.95 -8.60 23.66
C PHE A 104 7.05 -8.66 24.73
N ALA A 105 7.01 -7.77 25.72
CA ALA A 105 7.92 -7.81 26.87
C ALA A 105 7.74 -9.10 27.68
N ALA A 106 6.50 -9.54 27.92
CA ALA A 106 6.21 -10.80 28.62
C ALA A 106 6.70 -12.05 27.86
N LYS A 107 6.76 -11.97 26.53
CA LYS A 107 7.28 -13.02 25.65
C LYS A 107 8.81 -12.97 25.44
N TYR A 108 9.52 -12.04 26.08
CA TYR A 108 10.96 -11.82 25.88
C TYR A 108 11.34 -11.56 24.41
N LEU A 109 10.44 -10.98 23.62
CA LEU A 109 10.71 -10.65 22.22
C LEU A 109 11.41 -9.30 22.14
N LYS A 110 12.72 -9.32 21.88
CA LYS A 110 13.52 -8.12 21.61
C LYS A 110 13.38 -7.71 20.15
N TYR A 111 12.33 -6.96 19.84
CA TYR A 111 12.08 -6.45 18.48
C TYR A 111 13.00 -5.29 18.07
N GLU A 112 13.75 -4.69 19.00
CA GLU A 112 14.63 -3.53 18.72
C GLU A 112 16.00 -3.94 18.13
N THR A 113 16.35 -5.24 18.18
CA THR A 113 17.69 -5.72 17.83
C THR A 113 17.71 -6.57 16.56
N ASP A 114 16.56 -7.09 16.13
CA ASP A 114 16.45 -8.06 15.06
C ASP A 114 15.24 -7.73 14.16
N GLU A 115 15.53 -7.39 12.91
CA GLU A 115 14.55 -7.00 11.89
C GLU A 115 13.57 -8.14 11.56
N ALA A 116 14.01 -9.41 11.65
CA ALA A 116 13.13 -10.55 11.45
C ALA A 116 12.17 -10.74 12.63
N VAL A 117 12.60 -10.42 13.86
CA VAL A 117 11.74 -10.41 15.05
C VAL A 117 10.76 -9.24 15.00
N GLU A 118 11.19 -8.07 14.52
CA GLU A 118 10.32 -6.92 14.29
C GLU A 118 9.22 -7.21 13.26
N ALA A 119 9.60 -7.72 12.08
CA ALA A 119 8.66 -8.13 11.04
C ALA A 119 7.66 -9.17 11.54
N ARG A 120 8.12 -10.10 12.39
CA ARG A 120 7.27 -11.10 13.05
C ARG A 120 6.32 -10.49 14.08
N CYS A 121 6.76 -9.51 14.87
CA CYS A 121 5.92 -8.78 15.81
C CYS A 121 4.84 -7.96 15.08
N LEU A 122 5.23 -7.28 14.01
CA LEU A 122 4.31 -6.58 13.11
C LEU A 122 3.30 -7.57 12.51
N ALA A 123 3.74 -8.72 12.01
CA ALA A 123 2.84 -9.76 11.50
C ALA A 123 1.88 -10.28 12.56
N MET A 124 2.29 -10.42 13.83
CA MET A 124 1.39 -10.84 14.92
C MET A 124 0.35 -9.77 15.29
N VAL A 125 0.71 -8.48 15.20
CA VAL A 125 -0.24 -7.36 15.41
C VAL A 125 -1.21 -7.25 14.22
N VAL A 126 -0.69 -7.33 12.99
CA VAL A 126 -1.45 -7.22 11.73
C VAL A 126 -2.32 -8.46 11.46
N ALA A 127 -1.94 -9.64 11.98
CA ALA A 127 -2.77 -10.84 11.95
C ALA A 127 -3.83 -10.87 13.06
N ASN A 128 -3.86 -9.88 13.97
CA ASN A 128 -4.86 -9.77 15.04
C ASN A 128 -6.00 -8.73 14.83
N PRO A 129 -6.52 -8.45 13.62
CA PRO A 129 -7.84 -7.86 13.49
C PRO A 129 -8.88 -8.98 13.63
N GLN A 130 -9.28 -9.29 14.86
CA GLN A 130 -10.52 -10.04 15.13
C GLN A 130 -11.76 -9.14 15.11
N GLY A 131 -11.74 -8.06 14.33
CA GLY A 131 -12.92 -7.24 14.08
C GLY A 131 -13.73 -7.83 12.93
N GLN A 132 -14.77 -8.62 13.25
CA GLN A 132 -15.97 -9.07 12.50
C GLN A 132 -16.13 -8.99 10.95
N ALA A 133 -15.20 -8.51 10.12
CA ALA A 133 -15.38 -8.31 8.68
C ALA A 133 -15.03 -9.53 7.80
N LEU A 134 -14.53 -10.63 8.38
CA LEU A 134 -14.12 -11.84 7.63
C LEU A 134 -14.94 -13.09 7.97
N ARG A 135 -16.16 -12.92 8.50
CA ARG A 135 -17.19 -13.98 8.57
C ARG A 135 -18.41 -13.56 7.76
N GLY A 136 -18.24 -13.42 6.45
CA GLY A 136 -19.32 -13.01 5.57
C GLY A 136 -19.25 -13.59 4.16
N ILE A 137 -18.57 -14.73 3.94
CA ILE A 137 -18.69 -15.46 2.67
C ILE A 137 -18.64 -16.97 2.95
N LYS A 138 -19.73 -17.47 3.53
CA LYS A 138 -20.19 -18.85 3.33
C LYS A 138 -21.70 -18.79 3.13
N SER A 139 -22.12 -18.82 1.87
CA SER A 139 -23.25 -19.64 1.43
C SER A 139 -23.10 -19.95 -0.04
#